data_AF-A0A3C1Z3G4-F1
#
_entry.id   AF-A0A3C1Z3G4-F1
#
_cell.length_a   1.000
_cell.length_b   1.000
_cell.length_c   1.000
_cell.angle_alpha   90.00
_cell.angle_beta   90.00
_cell.angle_gamma   90.00
#
_symmetry.space_group_name_H-M   'P 1'
#
loop_
_entity.id
_entity.type
_entity.pdbx_description
1 polymer ?
#
loop_
_entity_poly.entity_id
_entity_poly.type
_entity_poly.pdbx_seq_one_letter_code
_entity_poly.pdbx_strand_id
1 'polypeptide(L)'
;MDADPSTGLTAQPAASPIPCIGAPPPPHAYNPGFSRAVTLLSAIVLSASIMVVAWLSFDVPRIERVPDAERALSHMVGRLMDQEEGLKTLPVWEQVLYDLTMGSDANDREQAIEWYRELAEESSDPFVDLHLAILQGESGQLPEITRHIVRWSRQGEPYPSFSRLLQAAYVDAHVPPPVALNLQAYLAEQPVAGWFYTRLATRIA
;
A
#
# COMPACT_ATOMS: atom_id res chain seq x y z
N MET A 1 1.27 -39.76 -107.75
CA MET A 1 0.43 -38.72 -107.14
C MET A 1 0.40 -39.02 -105.66
N ASP A 2 0.75 -38.01 -104.88
CA ASP A 2 1.48 -38.09 -103.63
C ASP A 2 0.77 -38.75 -102.43
N ALA A 3 1.63 -39.18 -101.51
CA ALA A 3 1.31 -39.81 -100.23
C ALA A 3 0.54 -38.86 -99.29
N ASP A 4 -0.39 -39.43 -98.53
CA ASP A 4 -1.02 -38.80 -97.36
C ASP A 4 -0.76 -39.70 -96.11
N PRO A 5 -0.53 -39.11 -94.92
CA PRO A 5 0.29 -39.69 -93.86
C PRO A 5 -0.46 -40.46 -92.77
N SER A 6 0.24 -41.48 -92.27
CA SER A 6 0.48 -41.81 -90.86
C SER A 6 -0.46 -41.28 -89.75
N THR A 7 -1.03 -42.26 -89.05
CA THR A 7 -1.10 -42.36 -87.57
C THR A 7 -2.27 -41.68 -86.86
N GLY A 8 -3.27 -42.50 -86.52
CA GLY A 8 -4.19 -42.28 -85.40
C GLY A 8 -4.33 -43.55 -84.58
N LEU A 9 -3.47 -43.71 -83.58
CA LEU A 9 -3.47 -44.82 -82.63
C LEU A 9 -4.79 -44.84 -81.85
N THR A 10 -5.50 -45.96 -81.90
CA THR A 10 -6.74 -46.18 -81.18
C THR A 10 -6.46 -46.40 -79.69
N ALA A 11 -7.16 -45.62 -78.87
CA ALA A 11 -7.50 -45.75 -77.44
C ALA A 11 -6.78 -46.84 -76.60
N GLN A 12 -6.02 -46.38 -75.60
CA GLN A 12 -5.65 -47.17 -74.44
C GLN A 12 -6.30 -46.53 -73.19
N PRO A 13 -6.99 -47.31 -72.32
CA PRO A 13 -7.81 -46.75 -71.25
C PRO A 13 -6.94 -46.19 -70.12
N ALA A 14 -7.32 -45.01 -69.63
CA ALA A 14 -6.74 -44.38 -68.46
C ALA A 14 -6.98 -45.26 -67.23
N ALA A 15 -5.93 -45.95 -66.77
CA ALA A 15 -5.93 -46.65 -65.50
C ALA A 15 -6.11 -45.63 -64.36
N SER A 16 -7.13 -45.85 -63.54
CA SER A 16 -7.39 -45.09 -62.31
C SER A 16 -6.20 -45.23 -61.35
N PRO A 17 -5.70 -44.14 -60.72
CA PRO A 17 -4.65 -44.27 -59.73
C PRO A 17 -5.19 -44.95 -58.47
N ILE A 18 -4.45 -45.97 -58.04
CA ILE A 18 -4.68 -46.82 -56.87
C ILE A 18 -4.71 -45.95 -55.59
N PRO A 19 -5.61 -46.21 -54.62
CA PRO A 19 -5.61 -45.51 -53.35
C PRO A 19 -4.33 -45.86 -52.57
N CYS A 20 -3.50 -44.86 -52.30
CA CYS A 20 -2.34 -44.99 -51.44
C CYS A 20 -2.79 -45.34 -50.01
N ILE A 21 -2.85 -46.63 -49.72
CA ILE A 21 -3.00 -47.19 -48.37
C ILE A 21 -1.70 -46.88 -47.60
N GLY A 22 -1.80 -46.03 -46.59
CA GLY A 22 -0.68 -45.77 -45.66
C GLY A 22 -0.37 -44.30 -45.33
N ALA A 23 -1.19 -43.33 -45.73
CA ALA A 23 -1.05 -41.98 -45.17
C ALA A 23 -1.54 -41.98 -43.71
N PRO A 24 -0.74 -41.57 -42.71
CA PRO A 24 -1.25 -41.36 -41.36
C PRO A 24 -2.41 -40.36 -41.43
N PRO A 25 -3.49 -40.53 -40.64
CA PRO A 25 -4.58 -39.56 -40.62
C PRO A 25 -3.97 -38.18 -40.37
N PRO A 26 -4.41 -37.12 -41.08
CA PRO A 26 -3.89 -35.79 -40.86
C PRO A 26 -3.99 -35.49 -39.35
N PRO A 27 -2.93 -34.99 -38.70
CA PRO A 27 -3.00 -34.65 -37.30
C PRO A 27 -4.22 -33.74 -37.12
N HIS A 28 -5.15 -34.15 -36.25
CA HIS A 28 -6.31 -33.31 -35.93
C HIS A 28 -5.77 -31.91 -35.67
N ALA A 29 -6.23 -30.93 -36.46
CA ALA A 29 -5.87 -29.55 -36.23
C ALA A 29 -6.32 -29.22 -34.81
N TYR A 30 -5.36 -29.22 -33.87
CA TYR A 30 -5.58 -28.74 -32.53
C TYR A 30 -5.95 -27.28 -32.71
N ASN A 31 -7.23 -26.99 -32.56
CA ASN A 31 -7.78 -25.67 -32.72
C ASN A 31 -7.94 -25.14 -31.29
N PRO A 32 -6.93 -24.46 -30.71
CA PRO A 32 -7.09 -23.78 -29.43
C PRO A 32 -7.93 -22.53 -29.70
N GLY A 33 -9.19 -22.74 -30.07
CA GLY A 33 -10.18 -21.70 -30.08
C GLY A 33 -10.39 -21.31 -28.63
N PHE A 34 -9.56 -20.39 -28.11
CA PHE A 34 -9.86 -19.64 -26.91
C PHE A 34 -11.30 -19.17 -27.08
N SER A 35 -12.21 -19.77 -26.31
CA SER A 35 -13.62 -19.53 -26.49
C SER A 35 -13.88 -18.08 -26.12
N ARG A 36 -14.06 -17.22 -27.14
CA ARG A 36 -14.39 -15.80 -26.96
C ARG A 36 -15.57 -15.62 -26.00
N ALA A 37 -16.49 -16.58 -25.99
CA ALA A 37 -17.62 -16.63 -25.06
C ALA A 37 -17.16 -16.83 -23.60
N VAL A 38 -16.22 -17.73 -23.34
CA VAL A 38 -15.64 -17.94 -22.00
C VAL A 38 -14.84 -16.72 -21.55
N THR A 39 -14.07 -16.12 -22.46
CA THR A 39 -13.34 -14.87 -22.16
C THR A 39 -14.28 -13.71 -21.86
N LEU A 40 -15.37 -13.55 -22.62
CA LEU A 40 -16.38 -12.52 -22.36
C LEU A 40 -17.11 -12.75 -21.04
N LEU A 41 -17.47 -14.00 -20.74
CA LEU A 41 -18.13 -14.35 -19.48
C LEU A 41 -17.19 -14.08 -18.30
N SER A 42 -15.93 -14.49 -18.40
CA SER A 42 -14.91 -14.19 -17.38
C SER A 42 -14.67 -12.69 -17.23
N ALA A 43 -14.65 -11.94 -18.33
CA ALA A 43 -14.49 -10.48 -18.29
C ALA A 43 -15.68 -9.81 -17.62
N ILE A 44 -16.91 -10.23 -17.93
CA ILE A 44 -18.12 -9.70 -17.28
C ILE A 44 -18.11 -10.01 -15.78
N VAL A 45 -17.79 -11.25 -15.38
CA VAL A 45 -17.71 -11.63 -13.97
C VAL A 45 -16.63 -10.82 -13.24
N LEU A 46 -15.45 -10.65 -13.86
CA LEU A 46 -14.36 -9.84 -13.30
C LEU A 46 -14.78 -8.37 -13.16
N SER A 47 -15.34 -7.78 -14.22
CA SER A 47 -15.82 -6.40 -14.19
C SER A 47 -16.92 -6.21 -13.16
N ALA A 48 -17.87 -7.15 -13.05
CA ALA A 48 -18.91 -7.11 -12.03
C ALA A 48 -18.31 -7.19 -10.62
N SER A 49 -17.35 -8.08 -10.39
CA SER A 49 -16.64 -8.18 -9.11
C SER A 49 -15.89 -6.90 -8.77
N ILE A 50 -15.15 -6.33 -9.72
CA ILE A 50 -14.42 -5.06 -9.54
C ILE A 50 -15.42 -3.94 -9.25
N MET A 51 -16.55 -3.89 -9.96
CA MET A 51 -17.57 -2.87 -9.78
C MET A 51 -18.26 -2.99 -8.41
N VAL A 52 -18.53 -4.21 -7.93
CA VAL A 52 -19.04 -4.45 -6.57
C VAL A 52 -18.03 -4.01 -5.51
N VAL A 53 -16.74 -4.33 -5.69
CA VAL A 53 -15.68 -3.91 -4.77
C VAL A 53 -15.53 -2.38 -4.75
N ALA A 54 -15.53 -1.75 -5.93
CA ALA A 54 -15.48 -0.29 -6.05
C ALA A 54 -16.70 0.35 -5.39
N TRP A 55 -17.90 -0.15 -5.67
CA TRP A 55 -19.14 0.35 -5.08
C TRP A 55 -19.13 0.25 -3.54
N LEU A 56 -18.74 -0.90 -3.00
CA LEU A 56 -18.58 -1.08 -1.55
C LEU A 56 -17.48 -0.21 -0.93
N SER A 57 -16.48 0.21 -1.73
CA SER A 57 -15.42 1.11 -1.29
C SER A 57 -15.85 2.57 -1.24
N PHE A 58 -16.83 2.98 -2.06
CA PHE A 58 -17.30 4.37 -2.16
C PHE A 58 -18.57 4.66 -1.34
N ASP A 59 -19.53 3.72 -1.26
CA ASP A 59 -20.84 3.95 -0.59
C ASP A 59 -20.81 3.79 0.94
N VAL A 60 -19.62 3.82 1.53
CA VAL A 60 -19.40 3.62 2.96
C VAL A 60 -18.50 4.74 3.49
N PRO A 61 -19.01 5.71 4.26
CA PRO A 61 -18.14 6.59 5.02
C PRO A 61 -17.26 5.73 5.94
N ARG A 62 -15.97 5.66 5.61
CA ARG A 62 -14.98 4.69 6.16
C ARG A 62 -14.83 4.76 7.68
N ILE A 63 -15.14 5.89 8.29
CA ILE A 63 -14.81 6.20 9.69
C ILE A 63 -15.99 5.90 10.62
N GLU A 64 -17.23 5.91 10.14
CA GLU A 64 -18.42 5.59 10.95
C GLU A 64 -18.54 4.09 11.31
N ARG A 65 -17.74 3.21 10.67
CA ARG A 65 -17.78 1.75 10.91
C ARG A 65 -16.77 1.23 11.93
N VAL A 66 -15.71 1.96 12.23
CA VAL A 66 -14.70 1.51 13.18
C VAL A 66 -14.92 2.28 14.48
N PRO A 67 -15.63 1.71 15.46
CA PRO A 67 -15.61 2.27 16.80
C PRO A 67 -14.14 2.37 17.24
N ASP A 68 -13.71 3.55 17.66
CA ASP A 68 -12.33 3.89 18.07
C ASP A 68 -11.29 3.79 16.93
N ALA A 69 -11.58 4.38 15.76
CA ALA A 69 -10.64 4.47 14.63
C ALA A 69 -9.28 5.06 15.04
N GLU A 70 -9.29 6.03 15.97
CA GLU A 70 -8.11 6.66 16.58
C GLU A 70 -7.22 5.63 17.26
N ARG A 71 -7.83 4.74 18.05
CA ARG A 71 -7.13 3.71 18.81
C ARG A 71 -6.63 2.59 17.91
N ALA A 72 -7.42 2.20 16.92
CA ALA A 72 -7.00 1.21 15.93
C ALA A 72 -5.79 1.72 15.14
N LEU A 73 -5.83 2.98 14.68
CA LEU A 73 -4.74 3.61 13.94
C LEU A 73 -3.50 3.78 14.81
N SER A 74 -3.64 4.20 16.07
CA SER A 74 -2.51 4.35 17.00
C SER A 74 -1.79 3.02 17.26
N HIS A 75 -2.54 1.93 17.41
CA HIS A 75 -1.94 0.60 17.57
C HIS A 75 -1.29 0.08 16.30
N MET A 76 -1.94 0.24 15.14
CA MET A 76 -1.40 -0.22 13.86
C MET A 76 -0.13 0.55 13.49
N VAL A 77 -0.17 1.88 13.54
CA VAL A 77 0.98 2.73 13.22
C VAL A 77 2.08 2.56 14.26
N GLY A 78 1.73 2.41 15.55
CA GLY A 78 2.73 2.08 16.58
C GLY A 78 3.49 0.81 16.24
N ARG A 79 2.78 -0.25 15.83
CA ARG A 79 3.41 -1.50 15.38
C ARG A 79 4.24 -1.32 14.12
N LEU A 80 3.74 -0.55 13.16
CA LEU A 80 4.44 -0.27 11.90
C LEU A 80 5.78 0.45 12.15
N MET A 81 5.77 1.50 12.98
CA MET A 81 6.97 2.25 13.31
C MET A 81 7.96 1.45 14.17
N ASP A 82 7.48 0.59 15.08
CA ASP A 82 8.33 -0.34 15.82
C ASP A 82 9.02 -1.35 14.87
N GLN A 83 8.35 -1.77 13.79
CA GLN A 83 8.97 -2.60 12.76
C GLN A 83 10.03 -1.83 11.98
N GLU A 84 9.74 -0.60 11.52
CA GLU A 84 10.70 0.25 10.82
C GLU A 84 11.97 0.48 11.67
N GLU A 85 11.80 0.74 12.97
CA GLU A 85 12.92 0.93 13.90
C GLU A 85 13.69 -0.38 14.15
N GLY A 86 12.98 -1.51 14.23
CA GLY A 86 13.58 -2.84 14.34
C GLY A 86 14.44 -3.20 13.12
N LEU A 87 13.99 -2.88 11.91
CA LEU A 87 14.75 -3.13 10.67
C LEU A 87 16.10 -2.41 10.67
N LYS A 88 16.16 -1.19 11.23
CA LYS A 88 17.43 -0.42 11.36
C LYS A 88 18.47 -1.13 12.23
N THR A 89 18.03 -2.02 13.12
CA THR A 89 18.93 -2.81 13.98
C THR A 89 19.42 -4.10 13.34
N LEU A 90 18.83 -4.53 12.22
CA LEU A 90 19.20 -5.76 11.52
C LEU A 90 20.54 -5.62 10.78
N PRO A 91 21.24 -6.74 10.54
CA PRO A 91 22.36 -6.78 9.61
C PRO A 91 21.98 -6.25 8.23
N VAL A 92 22.91 -5.52 7.58
CA VAL A 92 22.67 -4.88 6.26
C VAL A 92 22.17 -5.85 5.18
N TRP A 93 22.61 -7.11 5.21
CA TRP A 93 22.16 -8.12 4.23
C TRP A 93 20.69 -8.52 4.43
N GLU A 94 20.18 -8.48 5.67
CA GLU A 94 18.77 -8.73 5.97
C GLU A 94 17.93 -7.54 5.49
N GLN A 95 18.40 -6.31 5.73
CA GLN A 95 17.75 -5.08 5.22
C GLN A 95 17.59 -5.12 3.70
N VAL A 96 18.66 -5.49 2.98
CA VAL A 96 18.62 -5.61 1.51
C VAL A 96 17.63 -6.68 1.06
N LEU A 97 17.56 -7.82 1.76
CA LEU A 97 16.58 -8.86 1.45
C LEU A 97 15.14 -8.39 1.69
N TYR A 98 14.90 -7.65 2.78
CA TYR A 98 13.60 -7.05 3.07
C TYR A 98 13.21 -6.01 2.01
N ASP A 99 14.08 -5.07 1.67
CA ASP A 99 13.84 -4.08 0.61
C ASP A 99 13.49 -4.73 -0.73
N LEU A 100 14.15 -5.84 -1.06
CA LEU A 100 13.95 -6.54 -2.33
C LEU A 100 12.66 -7.37 -2.37
N THR A 101 12.16 -7.81 -1.22
CA THR A 101 10.98 -8.69 -1.11
C THR A 101 9.70 -7.95 -0.75
N MET A 102 9.79 -6.89 0.05
CA MET A 102 8.64 -6.09 0.52
C MET A 102 8.51 -4.73 -0.16
N GLY A 103 9.52 -4.27 -0.91
CA GLY A 103 9.58 -2.92 -1.45
C GLY A 103 10.09 -1.93 -0.39
N SER A 104 10.61 -0.76 -0.80
CA SER A 104 11.26 0.14 0.15
C SER A 104 10.27 0.78 1.13
N ASP A 105 10.48 0.54 2.43
CA ASP A 105 9.81 1.11 3.61
C ASP A 105 9.87 2.64 3.71
N ALA A 106 10.60 3.31 2.81
CA ALA A 106 10.87 4.74 2.85
C ALA A 106 9.60 5.63 2.82
N ASN A 107 8.43 5.05 2.58
CA ASN A 107 7.15 5.76 2.48
C ASN A 107 6.16 5.46 3.64
N ASP A 108 6.47 4.53 4.55
CA ASP A 108 5.49 4.05 5.54
C ASP A 108 5.11 5.14 6.55
N ARG A 109 6.08 5.97 6.93
CA ARG A 109 5.85 7.12 7.81
C ARG A 109 5.14 8.27 7.10
N GLU A 110 5.42 8.52 5.83
CA GLU A 110 4.69 9.52 5.03
C GLU A 110 3.23 9.10 4.84
N GLN A 111 2.99 7.81 4.59
CA GLN A 111 1.67 7.23 4.53
C GLN A 111 0.93 7.32 5.88
N ALA A 112 1.62 7.02 6.98
CA ALA A 112 1.04 7.17 8.32
C ALA A 112 0.62 8.62 8.59
N ILE A 113 1.44 9.60 8.18
CA ILE A 113 1.10 11.02 8.30
C ILE A 113 -0.18 11.34 7.52
N GLU A 114 -0.34 10.82 6.30
CA GLU A 114 -1.55 11.05 5.50
C GLU A 114 -2.78 10.44 6.18
N TRP A 115 -2.70 9.21 6.68
CA TRP A 115 -3.81 8.60 7.42
C TRP A 115 -4.21 9.41 8.65
N TYR A 116 -3.24 9.95 9.38
CA TYR A 116 -3.54 10.81 10.52
C TYR A 116 -4.11 12.18 10.12
N ARG A 117 -3.73 12.74 8.96
CA ARG A 117 -4.37 13.97 8.44
C ARG A 117 -5.83 13.71 8.09
N GLU A 118 -6.11 12.65 7.35
CA GLU A 118 -7.48 12.23 7.02
C GLU A 118 -8.31 12.02 8.29
N LEU A 119 -7.72 11.36 9.30
CA LEU A 119 -8.41 11.14 10.57
C LEU A 119 -8.64 12.42 11.37
N ALA A 120 -7.70 13.37 11.36
CA ALA A 120 -7.83 14.65 12.07
C ALA A 120 -8.90 15.57 11.47
N GLU A 121 -9.30 15.36 10.21
CA GLU A 121 -10.40 16.11 9.59
C GLU A 121 -11.78 15.66 10.09
N GLU A 122 -11.91 14.39 10.48
CA GLU A 122 -13.18 13.79 10.92
C GLU A 122 -13.26 13.65 12.46
N SER A 123 -12.13 13.39 13.12
CA SER A 123 -12.09 13.17 14.57
C SER A 123 -11.87 14.49 15.33
N SER A 124 -12.50 14.57 16.51
CA SER A 124 -12.30 15.65 17.46
C SER A 124 -11.37 15.26 18.62
N ASP A 125 -10.78 14.06 18.58
CA ASP A 125 -9.85 13.60 19.60
C ASP A 125 -8.51 14.37 19.53
N PRO A 126 -8.13 15.12 20.57
CA PRO A 126 -6.89 15.89 20.58
C PRO A 126 -5.64 15.00 20.54
N PHE A 127 -5.74 13.70 20.85
CA PHE A 127 -4.59 12.79 20.72
C PHE A 127 -4.26 12.47 19.26
N VAL A 128 -5.23 12.50 18.33
CA VAL A 128 -4.97 12.33 16.89
C VAL A 128 -4.02 13.43 16.40
N ASP A 129 -4.30 14.67 16.78
CA ASP A 129 -3.45 15.83 16.54
C ASP A 129 -2.03 15.65 17.09
N LEU A 130 -1.91 15.15 18.33
CA LEU A 130 -0.61 14.88 18.96
C LEU A 130 0.19 13.81 18.21
N HIS A 131 -0.43 12.68 17.88
CA HIS A 131 0.21 11.59 17.13
C HIS A 131 0.69 12.06 15.75
N LEU A 132 -0.14 12.84 15.04
CA LEU A 132 0.22 13.46 13.77
C LEU A 132 1.47 14.34 13.91
N ALA A 133 1.49 15.21 14.92
CA ALA A 133 2.64 16.09 15.16
C ALA A 133 3.91 15.30 15.52
N ILE A 134 3.82 14.21 16.28
CA ILE A 134 4.98 13.34 16.56
C ILE A 134 5.55 12.76 15.25
N LEU A 135 4.70 12.23 14.36
CA LEU A 135 5.16 11.68 13.07
C LEU A 135 5.81 12.74 12.19
N GLN A 136 5.21 13.92 12.11
CA GLN A 136 5.78 15.07 11.39
C GLN A 136 7.14 15.48 11.97
N GLY A 137 7.27 15.52 13.29
CA GLY A 137 8.52 15.84 13.99
C GLY A 137 9.61 14.84 13.67
N GLU A 138 9.30 13.54 13.73
CA GLU A 138 10.25 12.49 13.37
C GLU A 138 10.63 12.51 11.88
N SER A 139 9.71 12.89 10.99
CA SER A 139 10.00 13.05 9.55
C SER A 139 10.83 14.31 9.23
N GLY A 140 11.15 15.14 10.23
CA GLY A 140 11.95 16.35 10.05
C GLY A 140 11.15 17.59 9.62
N GLN A 141 9.81 17.56 9.69
CA GLN A 141 8.93 18.68 9.34
C GLN A 141 8.87 19.74 10.47
N LEU A 142 10.02 20.24 10.93
CA LEU A 142 10.14 21.23 12.01
C LEU A 142 9.32 22.52 11.81
N PRO A 143 9.14 23.05 10.57
CA PRO A 143 8.28 24.21 10.36
C PRO A 143 6.82 23.95 10.76
N GLU A 144 6.30 22.74 10.51
CA GLU A 144 4.93 22.39 10.90
C GLU A 144 4.81 22.27 12.42
N ILE A 145 5.81 21.65 13.08
CA ILE A 145 5.85 21.56 14.54
C ILE A 145 5.80 22.94 15.20
N THR A 146 6.57 23.89 14.67
CA THR A 146 6.57 25.27 15.19
C THR A 146 5.19 25.93 15.03
N ARG A 147 4.49 25.67 13.92
CA ARG A 147 3.11 26.15 13.71
C ARG A 147 2.13 25.50 14.69
N HIS A 148 2.23 24.19 14.91
CA HIS A 148 1.43 23.47 15.88
C HIS A 148 1.62 24.07 17.28
N ILE A 149 2.86 24.27 17.73
CA ILE A 149 3.17 24.87 19.04
C ILE A 149 2.49 26.24 19.21
N VAL A 150 2.64 27.13 18.23
CA VAL A 150 2.04 28.48 18.30
C VAL A 150 0.51 28.42 18.32
N ARG A 151 -0.09 27.55 17.50
CA ARG A 151 -1.56 27.38 17.45
C ARG A 151 -2.11 26.82 18.75
N TRP A 152 -1.52 25.72 19.22
CA TRP A 152 -1.95 24.96 20.39
C TRP A 152 -1.74 25.71 21.70
N SER A 153 -0.73 26.60 21.77
CA SER A 153 -0.54 27.48 22.93
C SER A 153 -1.71 28.43 23.21
N ARG A 154 -2.57 28.68 22.21
CA ARG A 154 -3.73 29.58 22.31
C ARG A 154 -5.06 28.83 22.39
N GLN A 155 -5.04 27.50 22.30
CA GLN A 155 -6.22 26.66 22.40
C GLN A 155 -6.47 26.24 23.85
N GLY A 156 -7.66 25.70 24.12
CA GLY A 156 -7.99 25.12 25.43
C GLY A 156 -7.20 23.84 25.72
N GLU A 157 -7.25 23.37 26.96
CA GLU A 157 -6.67 22.07 27.32
C GLU A 157 -7.22 20.94 26.42
N PRO A 158 -6.40 19.94 26.03
CA PRO A 158 -5.02 19.66 26.49
C PRO A 158 -3.90 20.29 25.63
N TYR A 159 -4.24 21.11 24.62
CA TYR A 159 -3.30 21.59 23.60
C TYR A 159 -2.08 22.38 24.13
N PRO A 160 -2.19 23.26 25.15
CA PRO A 160 -1.01 23.93 25.70
C PRO A 160 0.01 22.96 26.30
N SER A 161 -0.45 21.85 26.90
CA SER A 161 0.43 20.83 27.45
C SER A 161 1.12 20.03 26.34
N PHE A 162 0.41 19.72 25.25
CA PHE A 162 0.99 19.12 24.05
C PHE A 162 2.02 20.01 23.37
N SER A 163 1.78 21.32 23.29
CA SER A 163 2.76 22.26 22.74
C SER A 163 4.07 22.28 23.54
N ARG A 164 4.01 22.14 24.87
CA ARG A 164 5.20 22.06 25.73
C ARG A 164 5.97 20.76 25.50
N LEU A 165 5.27 19.64 25.33
CA LEU A 165 5.88 18.37 24.98
C LEU A 165 6.60 18.45 23.62
N LEU A 166 5.93 18.97 22.58
CA LEU A 166 6.53 19.10 21.25
C LEU A 166 7.70 20.08 21.22
N GLN A 167 7.59 21.19 21.95
CA GLN A 167 8.67 22.16 22.06
C GLN A 167 9.91 21.53 22.68
N ALA A 168 9.76 20.85 23.82
CA ALA A 168 10.85 20.17 24.49
C ALA A 168 11.47 19.04 23.64
N ALA A 169 10.64 18.30 22.89
CA ALA A 169 11.08 17.15 22.11
C ALA A 169 11.77 17.50 20.78
N TYR A 170 11.34 18.57 20.09
CA TYR A 170 11.73 18.84 18.70
C TYR A 170 12.34 20.21 18.45
N VAL A 171 12.11 21.20 19.32
CA VAL A 171 12.53 22.59 19.09
C VAL A 171 13.66 22.98 20.04
N ASP A 172 13.54 22.65 21.33
CA ASP A 172 14.52 23.00 22.33
C ASP A 172 15.78 22.14 22.14
N ALA A 173 16.92 22.79 21.89
CA ALA A 173 18.20 22.08 21.75
C ALA A 173 18.68 21.43 23.06
N HIS A 174 18.24 21.97 24.20
CA HIS A 174 18.52 21.42 25.52
C HIS A 174 17.39 21.75 26.50
N VAL A 175 16.80 20.73 27.10
CA VAL A 175 15.75 20.85 28.10
C VAL A 175 16.37 20.67 29.49
N PRO A 176 16.16 21.60 30.45
CA PRO A 176 16.67 21.44 31.80
C PRO A 176 16.13 20.15 32.45
N PRO A 177 16.95 19.38 33.18
CA PRO A 177 16.51 18.13 33.83
C PRO A 177 15.22 18.21 34.66
N PRO A 178 14.98 19.25 35.50
CA PRO A 178 13.72 19.32 36.25
C PRO A 178 12.50 19.53 35.34
N VAL A 179 12.66 20.18 34.19
CA VAL A 179 11.57 20.38 33.23
C VAL A 179 11.30 19.07 32.49
N ALA A 180 12.35 18.39 32.02
CA ALA A 180 12.25 17.08 31.37
C ALA A 180 11.52 16.06 32.24
N LEU A 181 11.88 15.95 33.53
CA LEU A 181 11.23 15.03 34.47
C LEU A 181 9.73 15.33 34.66
N ASN A 182 9.35 16.60 34.78
CA ASN A 182 7.93 16.98 34.89
C ASN A 182 7.15 16.64 33.62
N LEU A 183 7.75 16.85 32.44
CA LEU A 183 7.13 16.50 31.16
C LEU A 183 7.01 14.99 30.97
N GLN A 184 8.00 14.22 31.40
CA GLN A 184 7.94 12.76 31.40
C GLN A 184 6.86 12.23 32.34
N ALA A 185 6.73 12.82 33.54
CA ALA A 185 5.66 12.47 34.47
C ALA A 185 4.27 12.78 33.88
N TYR A 186 4.11 13.98 33.29
CA TYR A 186 2.88 14.35 32.58
C TYR A 186 2.57 13.37 31.44
N LEU A 187 3.55 13.02 30.62
CA LEU A 187 3.40 12.08 29.52
C LEU A 187 2.99 10.68 30.00
N ALA A 188 3.52 10.22 31.14
CA ALA A 188 3.16 8.92 31.72
C ALA A 188 1.71 8.85 32.22
N GLU A 189 1.08 9.99 32.50
CA GLU A 189 -0.34 10.07 32.86
C GLU A 189 -1.26 10.14 31.63
N GLN A 190 -0.73 10.37 30.43
CA GLN A 190 -1.51 10.43 29.20
C GLN A 190 -1.77 9.03 28.60
N PRO A 191 -2.88 8.83 27.88
CA PRO A 191 -3.19 7.58 27.18
C PRO A 191 -2.33 7.32 25.92
N VAL A 192 -1.14 7.93 25.81
CA VAL A 192 -0.20 7.70 24.72
C VAL A 192 0.61 6.45 25.00
N ALA A 193 0.69 5.52 24.05
CA ALA A 193 1.31 4.21 24.25
C ALA A 193 2.20 3.79 23.08
N GLY A 194 3.00 2.74 23.32
CA GLY A 194 3.84 2.10 22.29
C GLY A 194 4.92 3.04 21.75
N TRP A 195 5.14 2.97 20.43
CA TRP A 195 6.16 3.75 19.74
C TRP A 195 6.06 5.26 20.05
N PHE A 196 4.86 5.85 19.99
CA PHE A 196 4.67 7.29 20.22
C PHE A 196 5.14 7.76 21.60
N TYR A 197 4.81 7.00 22.65
CA TYR A 197 5.28 7.27 24.00
C TYR A 197 6.81 7.20 24.07
N THR A 198 7.37 6.09 23.57
CA THR A 198 8.82 5.85 23.60
C THR A 198 9.59 6.94 22.87
N ARG A 199 9.11 7.37 21.68
CA ARG A 199 9.74 8.46 20.92
C ARG A 199 9.76 9.76 21.69
N LEU A 200 8.61 10.18 22.21
CA LEU A 200 8.51 11.46 22.89
C LEU A 200 9.31 11.45 24.21
N ALA A 201 9.25 10.35 24.97
CA ALA A 201 10.06 10.18 26.18
C ALA A 201 11.57 10.23 25.88
N THR A 202 12.01 9.58 24.80
CA THR A 202 13.42 9.57 24.38
C THR A 202 13.90 10.94 23.92
N ARG A 203 13.05 11.72 23.26
CA ARG A 203 13.37 13.09 22.81
C ARG A 203 13.45 14.10 23.96
N ILE A 204 12.70 13.88 25.03
CA ILE A 204 12.64 14.78 26.20
C ILE A 204 13.73 14.46 27.24
N ALA A 205 14.19 13.20 27.30
CA ALA A 205 15.20 12.73 28.26
C ALA A 205 16.57 13.39 28.06
#